data_AF-I3SZ35-F1
#
_entry.id   AF-I3SZ35-F1
#
_cell.length_a   1.000
_cell.length_b   1.000
_cell.length_c   1.000
_cell.angle_alpha   90.00
_cell.angle_beta   90.00
_cell.angle_gamma   90.00
#
_symmetry.space_group_name_H-M   'P 1'
#
loop_
_entity.id
_entity.type
_entity.pdbx_description
1 polymer ?
#
loop_
_entity_poly.entity_id
_entity_poly.type
_entity_poly.pdbx_seq_one_letter_code
_entity_poly.pdbx_strand_id
1 'polypeptide(L)'
;MCSDQSRSSLNKENDRTTYGTFVDVNIIYEKLSLRALIDHSVVESFGGEGKACITARVYPTLAINDKAQIYAFNNGTADVKIARLSAWSMKKAQIS
;
A
#
# COMPACT_ATOMS: atom_id res chain seq x y z
N MET A 1 8.94 3.50 -5.82
CA MET A 1 7.81 3.08 -4.96
C MET A 1 8.37 2.66 -3.62
N CYS A 2 7.73 3.06 -2.54
CA CYS A 2 8.13 2.70 -1.18
C CYS A 2 6.98 2.01 -0.46
N SER A 3 7.29 1.07 0.42
CA SER A 3 6.39 0.52 1.42
C SER A 3 7.03 0.78 2.78
N ASP A 4 6.46 1.73 3.52
CA ASP A 4 6.95 2.16 4.83
C ASP A 4 6.01 1.65 5.93
N GLN A 5 6.51 0.69 6.70
CA GLN A 5 5.84 0.08 7.84
C GLN A 5 6.45 0.49 9.18
N SER A 6 7.26 1.56 9.24
CA SER A 6 7.89 2.07 10.48
C SER A 6 6.86 2.37 11.58
N ARG A 7 5.65 2.81 11.18
CA ARG A 7 4.50 3.10 12.05
C ARG A 7 3.35 2.10 11.91
N SER A 8 3.61 0.91 11.39
CA SER A 8 2.58 -0.11 11.13
C SER A 8 1.94 -0.70 12.39
N SER A 9 2.56 -0.57 13.57
CA SER A 9 2.06 -1.12 14.83
C SER A 9 2.52 -0.29 16.03
N LEU A 10 1.87 -0.46 17.18
CA LEU A 10 2.41 -0.02 18.47
C LEU A 10 3.36 -1.05 19.09
N ASN A 11 3.28 -2.32 18.67
CA ASN A 11 4.18 -3.37 19.14
C ASN A 11 5.58 -3.24 18.52
N LYS A 12 6.57 -2.81 19.30
CA LYS A 12 7.94 -2.52 18.84
C LYS A 12 8.74 -3.78 18.45
N GLU A 13 8.30 -4.96 18.87
CA GLU A 13 8.97 -6.24 18.55
C GLU A 13 8.72 -6.72 17.12
N ASN A 14 7.75 -6.13 16.41
CA ASN A 14 7.52 -6.46 15.01
C ASN A 14 8.70 -5.98 14.15
N ASP A 15 9.07 -6.76 13.13
CA ASP A 15 9.90 -6.24 12.05
C ASP A 15 9.13 -5.14 11.30
N ARG A 16 9.78 -3.99 11.13
CA ARG A 16 9.25 -2.79 10.48
C ARG A 16 10.18 -2.25 9.39
N THR A 17 11.06 -3.12 8.88
CA THR A 17 12.00 -2.80 7.81
C THR A 17 11.25 -2.20 6.62
N THR A 18 11.57 -0.97 6.24
CA THR A 18 10.97 -0.32 5.07
C THR A 18 11.52 -0.92 3.78
N TYR A 19 10.66 -1.11 2.78
CA TYR A 19 11.05 -1.61 1.47
C TYR A 19 10.92 -0.52 0.41
N GLY A 20 11.76 -0.60 -0.63
CA GLY A 20 11.73 0.34 -1.73
C GLY A 20 12.21 -0.29 -3.02
N THR A 21 11.69 0.20 -4.15
CA THR A 21 12.14 -0.19 -5.48
C THR A 21 11.92 0.93 -6.49
N PHE A 22 12.72 0.97 -7.54
CA PHE A 22 12.49 1.85 -8.68
C PHE A 22 11.34 1.30 -9.53
N VAL A 23 10.62 2.19 -10.22
CA VAL A 23 9.53 1.82 -11.14
C VAL A 23 9.85 2.44 -12.48
N ASP A 24 9.93 1.62 -13.51
CA ASP A 24 10.25 2.07 -14.87
C ASP A 24 9.01 2.63 -15.58
N VAL A 25 8.73 3.92 -15.36
CA VAL A 25 7.55 4.61 -15.92
C VAL A 25 7.97 5.96 -16.49
N ASN A 26 7.42 6.32 -17.65
CA ASN A 26 7.68 7.62 -18.25
C ASN A 26 6.59 8.62 -17.81
N ILE A 27 6.90 9.38 -16.77
CA ILE A 27 5.97 10.32 -16.13
C ILE A 27 5.52 11.50 -17.01
N ILE A 28 6.14 11.71 -18.18
CA ILE A 28 5.73 12.75 -19.15
C ILE A 28 4.51 12.27 -19.96
N TYR A 29 4.47 10.97 -20.27
CA TYR A 29 3.46 10.38 -21.16
C TYR A 29 2.46 9.48 -20.43
N GLU A 30 2.81 8.97 -19.26
CA GLU A 30 2.04 7.99 -18.51
C GLU A 30 1.63 8.52 -17.13
N LYS A 31 0.44 8.12 -16.67
CA LYS A 31 0.01 8.36 -15.28
C LYS A 31 0.59 7.29 -14.38
N LEU A 32 1.03 7.69 -13.18
CA LEU A 32 1.44 6.74 -12.15
C LEU A 32 0.23 5.91 -11.69
N SER A 33 0.37 4.58 -11.76
CA SER A 33 -0.62 3.64 -11.25
C SER A 33 -0.10 2.91 -10.02
N LEU A 34 -1.02 2.65 -9.08
CA LEU A 34 -0.76 1.90 -7.86
C LEU A 34 -1.99 1.03 -7.55
N ARG A 35 -1.76 -0.24 -7.27
CA ARG A 35 -2.75 -1.18 -6.72
C ARG A 35 -2.21 -1.74 -5.42
N ALA A 36 -3.04 -1.80 -4.39
CA ALA A 36 -2.71 -2.49 -3.15
C ALA A 36 -3.78 -3.53 -2.84
N LEU A 37 -3.36 -4.78 -2.59
CA LEU A 37 -4.19 -5.79 -1.96
C LEU A 37 -3.92 -5.75 -0.47
N ILE A 38 -4.97 -5.58 0.33
CA ILE A 38 -4.88 -5.48 1.78
C ILE A 38 -5.67 -6.64 2.36
N ASP A 39 -4.98 -7.55 3.06
CA ASP A 39 -5.60 -8.68 3.74
C ASP A 39 -5.05 -8.81 5.16
N HIS A 40 -5.71 -8.15 6.11
CA HIS A 40 -5.39 -8.11 7.54
C HIS A 40 -3.91 -7.79 7.84
N SER A 41 -3.04 -8.80 7.83
CA SER A 41 -1.61 -8.69 8.17
C SER A 41 -0.66 -8.68 6.97
N VAL A 42 -1.18 -8.66 5.75
CA VAL A 42 -0.39 -8.56 4.51
C VAL A 42 -0.90 -7.42 3.63
N VAL A 43 0.06 -6.72 3.02
CA VAL A 43 -0.20 -5.71 1.99
C VAL A 43 0.69 -6.02 0.78
N GLU A 44 0.08 -6.25 -0.37
CA GLU A 44 0.78 -6.45 -1.65
C GLU A 44 0.56 -5.23 -2.55
N SER A 45 1.63 -4.48 -2.80
CA SER A 45 1.62 -3.23 -3.57
C SER A 45 2.22 -3.44 -4.95
N PHE A 46 1.50 -3.01 -5.99
CA PHE A 46 1.88 -3.12 -7.40
C PHE A 46 1.90 -1.71 -8.01
N GLY A 47 3.10 -1.24 -8.37
CA GLY A 47 3.32 0.07 -8.99
C GLY A 47 3.54 -0.04 -10.49
N GLY A 48 3.09 0.96 -11.25
CA GLY A 48 3.31 1.03 -12.69
C GLY A 48 2.75 -0.19 -13.42
N GLU A 49 1.50 -0.56 -13.11
CA GLU A 49 0.79 -1.71 -13.70
C GLU A 49 1.51 -3.06 -13.47
N GLY A 50 2.25 -3.19 -12.36
CA GLY A 50 2.95 -4.43 -11.99
C GLY A 50 4.42 -4.48 -12.41
N LYS A 51 4.96 -3.40 -13.00
CA LYS A 51 6.41 -3.26 -13.24
C LYS A 51 7.24 -3.33 -11.96
N ALA A 52 6.64 -2.98 -10.83
CA ALA A 52 7.25 -3.10 -9.52
C ALA A 52 6.25 -3.68 -8.51
N CYS A 53 6.73 -4.63 -7.69
CA CYS A 53 5.93 -5.27 -6.65
C CYS A 53 6.66 -5.19 -5.31
N ILE A 54 5.92 -4.91 -4.23
CA ILE A 54 6.41 -5.02 -2.85
C ILE A 54 5.32 -5.70 -2.02
N THR A 55 5.70 -6.80 -1.35
CA THR A 55 4.85 -7.46 -0.36
C THR A 55 5.39 -7.17 1.03
N ALA A 56 4.54 -6.66 1.91
CA ALA A 56 4.89 -6.35 3.29
C ALA A 56 3.95 -7.07 4.26
N ARG A 57 4.52 -7.52 5.39
CA ARG A 57 3.76 -8.03 6.53
C ARG A 57 3.69 -6.95 7.61
N VAL A 58 2.50 -6.74 8.15
CA VAL A 58 2.25 -5.76 9.22
C VAL A 58 1.33 -6.37 10.28
N TYR A 59 1.53 -6.02 11.54
CA TYR A 59 0.73 -6.54 12.65
C TYR A 59 0.25 -5.38 13.53
N PRO A 60 -0.73 -4.58 13.05
CA PRO A 60 -1.23 -3.42 13.78
C PRO A 60 -1.94 -3.84 15.08
N THR A 61 -1.88 -3.00 16.10
CA THR A 61 -2.57 -3.22 17.38
C THR A 61 -3.93 -2.51 17.46
N LEU A 62 -4.17 -1.50 16.61
CA LEU A 62 -5.37 -0.67 16.64
C LEU A 62 -6.21 -0.80 15.35
N ALA A 63 -5.55 -0.73 14.19
CA ALA A 63 -6.19 -0.81 12.88
C ALA A 63 -6.47 -2.27 12.49
N ILE A 64 -7.43 -2.89 13.20
CA ILE A 64 -7.84 -4.29 13.02
C ILE A 64 -9.31 -4.31 12.63
N ASN A 65 -9.67 -5.11 11.62
CA ASN A 65 -11.04 -5.31 11.13
C ASN A 65 -11.73 -3.98 10.79
N ASP A 66 -12.87 -3.71 11.43
CA ASP A 66 -13.70 -2.52 11.25
C ASP A 66 -13.03 -1.21 11.70
N LYS A 67 -11.97 -1.30 12.51
CA LYS A 67 -11.16 -0.15 12.92
C LYS A 67 -10.09 0.23 11.88
N ALA A 68 -9.87 -0.61 10.87
CA ALA A 68 -8.95 -0.28 9.79
C ALA A 68 -9.58 0.78 8.86
N GLN A 69 -8.78 1.76 8.46
CA GLN A 69 -9.20 2.85 7.59
C GLN A 69 -8.22 3.00 6.44
N ILE A 70 -8.72 3.42 5.28
CA ILE A 70 -7.93 3.59 4.06
C ILE A 70 -7.90 5.08 3.72
N TYR A 71 -6.70 5.56 3.38
CA TYR A 71 -6.43 6.97 3.08
C TYR A 71 -5.69 7.09 1.75
N ALA A 72 -6.00 8.15 1.00
CA ALA A 72 -5.13 8.69 -0.03
C ALA A 72 -4.56 10.01 0.49
N PHE A 73 -3.25 10.22 0.38
CA PHE A 73 -2.58 11.38 0.95
C PHE A 73 -1.50 11.92 0.01
N ASN A 74 -1.18 13.21 0.15
CA ASN A 74 -0.05 13.87 -0.48
C ASN A 74 0.68 14.70 0.59
N ASN A 75 1.92 14.31 0.93
CA ASN A 75 2.78 15.07 1.85
C ASN A 75 3.85 15.89 1.09
N GLY A 76 3.74 15.99 -0.24
CA GLY A 76 4.61 16.82 -1.07
C GLY A 76 4.23 18.30 -1.05
N THR A 77 5.13 19.15 -1.55
CA THR A 77 4.90 20.59 -1.69
C THR A 77 4.15 20.96 -2.98
N ALA A 78 4.17 20.08 -3.98
CA ALA A 78 3.44 20.23 -5.22
C ALA A 78 2.10 19.49 -5.16
N ASP A 79 1.09 20.08 -5.78
CA ASP A 79 -0.23 19.46 -5.92
C ASP A 79 -0.17 18.25 -6.84
N VAL A 80 -0.91 17.21 -6.46
CA VAL A 80 -1.11 16.00 -7.28
C VAL A 80 -2.59 15.76 -7.47
N LYS A 81 -2.97 15.30 -8.66
CA LYS A 81 -4.36 14.98 -8.99
C LYS A 81 -4.55 13.47 -9.06
N ILE A 82 -5.46 12.95 -8.25
CA ILE A 82 -5.93 11.57 -8.36
C ILE A 82 -6.88 11.50 -9.56
N ALA A 83 -6.39 10.98 -10.69
CA ALA A 83 -7.20 10.86 -11.90
C ALA A 83 -8.33 9.82 -11.76
N ARG A 84 -8.09 8.75 -11.00
CA ARG A 84 -9.06 7.70 -10.67
C ARG A 84 -8.66 7.03 -9.37
N LEU A 85 -9.64 6.75 -8.51
CA LEU A 85 -9.49 5.89 -7.35
C LEU A 85 -10.66 4.91 -7.33
N SER A 86 -10.39 3.65 -7.05
CA SER A 86 -11.41 2.62 -6.92
C SER A 86 -11.02 1.70 -5.77
N ALA A 87 -11.97 1.41 -4.90
CA ALA A 87 -11.78 0.57 -3.73
C ALA A 87 -12.90 -0.47 -3.71
N TRP A 88 -12.53 -1.72 -3.43
CA TRP A 88 -13.46 -2.85 -3.39
C TRP A 88 -13.26 -3.62 -2.09
N SER A 89 -14.35 -3.83 -1.34
CA SER A 89 -14.35 -4.75 -0.22
C SER A 89 -14.20 -6.17 -0.74
N MET A 90 -13.15 -6.87 -0.32
CA MET A 90 -12.89 -8.25 -0.74
C MET A 90 -13.58 -9.23 0.21
N LYS A 91 -14.30 -10.21 -0.37
CA LYS A 91 -14.89 -11.32 0.41
C LYS A 91 -13.80 -12.34 0.75
N LYS A 92 -13.95 -13.01 1.88
CA LYS A 92 -13.09 -14.13 2.27
C LYS A 92 -13.18 -15.25 1.23
N ALA A 93 -12.02 -15.71 0.75
CA ALA A 93 -11.94 -16.89 -0.10
C ALA A 93 -12.08 -18.18 0.74
N GLN A 94 -12.60 -19.25 0.12
CA GLN A 94 -12.54 -20.59 0.68
C GLN A 94 -11.15 -21.16 0.37
N ILE A 95 -10.33 -21.33 1.41
CA ILE A 95 -8.96 -21.82 1.30
C ILE A 95 -8.84 -23.05 2.22
N SER A 96 -8.21 -24.10 1.71
CA SER A 96 -8.06 -25.42 2.34
C SER A 96 -7.06 -25.46 3.49
#